data_AF-A0A2H9RK43-F1
#
_entry.id   AF-A0A2H9RK43-F1
#
_cell.length_a   1.000
_cell.length_b   1.000
_cell.length_c   1.000
_cell.angle_alpha   90.00
_cell.angle_beta   90.00
_cell.angle_gamma   90.00
#
_symmetry.space_group_name_H-M   'P 1'
#
loop_
_entity.id
_entity.type
_entity.pdbx_description
1 polymer ?
#
loop_
_entity_poly.entity_id
_entity_poly.type
_entity_poly.pdbx_seq_one_letter_code
_entity_poly.pdbx_strand_id
1 'polypeptide(L)'
;MAKRAKRLKKGIESLKEEIENHFVKIEEDAKNENTEMRRYHIKEIDKSLLKTLETKIHALSTDDDSAREYRKRLEELKRREGII
;
A
#
# COMPACT_ATOMS: atom_id res chain seq x y z
N MET A 1 27.99 1.38 0.03
CA MET A 1 26.85 0.82 0.79
C MET A 1 25.84 1.87 1.24
N ALA A 2 26.23 2.96 1.91
CA ALA A 2 25.31 4.00 2.41
C ALA A 2 24.39 4.65 1.34
N LYS A 3 24.89 4.94 0.13
CA LYS A 3 24.06 5.51 -0.95
C LYS A 3 22.91 4.59 -1.39
N ARG A 4 23.14 3.27 -1.43
CA ARG A 4 22.12 2.27 -1.83
C ARG A 4 21.05 2.15 -0.74
N ALA A 5 21.45 2.03 0.52
CA ALA A 5 20.55 2.01 1.66
C ALA A 5 19.69 3.29 1.74
N LYS A 6 20.30 4.48 1.56
CA LYS A 6 19.57 5.76 1.54
C LYS A 6 18.53 5.83 0.42
N ARG A 7 18.87 5.36 -0.79
CA ARG A 7 17.92 5.29 -1.92
C ARG A 7 16.77 4.32 -1.65
N LEU A 8 17.08 3.15 -1.06
CA LEU A 8 16.05 2.18 -0.69
C LEU A 8 15.11 2.75 0.36
N LYS A 9 15.63 3.40 1.41
CA LYS A 9 14.81 4.08 2.43
C LYS A 9 13.89 5.13 1.81
N LYS A 10 14.42 6.00 0.95
CA LYS A 10 13.57 6.98 0.24
C LYS A 10 12.49 6.30 -0.61
N GLY A 11 12.82 5.20 -1.29
CA GLY A 11 11.86 4.43 -2.08
C GLY A 11 10.81 3.71 -1.23
N ILE A 12 11.14 3.31 -0.01
CA ILE A 12 10.17 2.78 0.96
C ILE A 12 9.20 3.88 1.37
N GLU A 13 9.70 5.05 1.80
CA GLU A 13 8.84 6.17 2.20
C GLU A 13 7.91 6.62 1.07
N SER A 14 8.42 6.75 -0.16
CA SER A 14 7.57 7.10 -1.30
C SER A 14 6.49 6.05 -1.59
N LEU A 15 6.77 4.76 -1.39
CA LEU A 15 5.76 3.71 -1.53
C LEU A 15 4.71 3.76 -0.42
N LYS A 16 5.12 4.08 0.82
CA LYS A 16 4.18 4.27 1.93
C LYS A 16 3.23 5.42 1.64
N GLU A 17 3.76 6.56 1.20
CA GLU A 17 2.97 7.72 0.77
C GLU A 17 2.01 7.37 -0.37
N GLU A 18 2.48 6.63 -1.38
CA GLU A 18 1.65 6.19 -2.50
C GLU A 18 0.50 5.27 -2.04
N ILE A 19 0.78 4.30 -1.17
CA ILE A 19 -0.24 3.42 -0.59
C ILE A 19 -1.28 4.23 0.21
N GLU A 20 -0.84 5.18 1.04
CA GLU A 20 -1.75 6.05 1.78
C GLU A 20 -2.64 6.87 0.84
N ASN A 21 -2.08 7.42 -0.23
CA ASN A 21 -2.86 8.14 -1.24
C ASN A 21 -3.92 7.24 -1.89
N HIS A 22 -3.60 5.97 -2.15
CA HIS A 22 -4.61 5.03 -2.65
C HIS A 22 -5.70 4.75 -1.62
N PHE A 23 -5.39 4.63 -0.33
CA PHE A 23 -6.42 4.50 0.71
C PHE A 23 -7.34 5.72 0.77
N VAL A 24 -6.78 6.93 0.69
CA VAL A 24 -7.59 8.16 0.65
C VAL A 24 -8.53 8.15 -0.56
N LYS A 25 -8.02 7.82 -1.75
CA LYS A 25 -8.84 7.75 -2.96
C LYS A 25 -9.94 6.70 -2.87
N ILE A 26 -9.70 5.55 -2.23
CA ILE A 26 -10.76 4.54 -2.01
C ILE A 26 -11.91 5.13 -1.19
N GLU A 27 -11.60 5.88 -0.13
CA GLU A 27 -12.63 6.51 0.71
C GLU A 27 -13.36 7.65 -0.03
N GLU A 28 -12.66 8.41 -0.86
CA GLU A 28 -13.27 9.44 -1.72
C GLU A 28 -14.20 8.81 -2.77
N ASP A 29 -13.73 7.78 -3.46
CA ASP A 29 -14.51 7.05 -4.46
C ASP A 29 -15.69 6.31 -3.83
N ALA A 30 -15.60 5.89 -2.56
CA ALA A 30 -16.73 5.34 -1.81
C ALA A 30 -17.83 6.38 -1.61
N LYS A 31 -17.47 7.62 -1.27
CA LYS A 31 -18.41 8.74 -1.11
C LYS A 31 -19.03 9.15 -2.45
N ASN A 32 -18.27 9.06 -3.53
CA ASN A 32 -18.71 9.41 -4.88
C ASN A 32 -19.40 8.24 -5.61
N GLU A 33 -19.66 7.11 -4.93
CA GLU A 33 -20.24 5.88 -5.48
C GLU A 33 -19.46 5.29 -6.69
N ASN A 34 -18.19 5.68 -6.85
CA ASN A 34 -17.32 5.26 -7.95
C ASN A 34 -16.70 3.88 -7.68
N THR A 35 -17.50 2.85 -7.91
CA THR A 35 -17.12 1.45 -7.63
C THR A 35 -15.96 0.95 -8.47
N GLU A 36 -15.84 1.42 -9.72
CA GLU A 36 -14.75 1.02 -10.61
C GLU A 36 -13.39 1.52 -10.09
N MET A 37 -13.31 2.81 -9.76
CA MET A 37 -12.07 3.42 -9.27
C MET A 37 -11.66 2.89 -7.90
N ARG A 38 -12.62 2.63 -6.99
CA ARG A 38 -12.34 1.89 -5.74
C ARG A 38 -11.65 0.55 -6.01
N ARG A 39 -12.22 -0.26 -6.90
CA ARG A 39 -11.68 -1.59 -7.23
C ARG A 39 -10.30 -1.49 -7.87
N TYR A 40 -10.07 -0.47 -8.70
CA TYR A 40 -8.75 -0.17 -9.26
C TYR A 40 -7.73 0.09 -8.15
N HIS A 41 -8.01 1.02 -7.22
CA HIS A 41 -7.09 1.35 -6.14
C HIS A 41 -6.83 0.18 -5.19
N ILE A 42 -7.85 -0.62 -4.86
CA ILE A 42 -7.68 -1.84 -4.07
C ILE A 42 -6.72 -2.82 -4.78
N LYS A 43 -6.88 -3.02 -6.09
CA LYS A 43 -5.99 -3.90 -6.87
C LYS A 43 -4.56 -3.37 -6.94
N GLU A 44 -4.37 -2.06 -7.09
CA GLU A 44 -3.04 -1.45 -7.12
C GLU A 44 -2.28 -1.66 -5.81
N ILE A 45 -2.94 -1.43 -4.66
CA ILE A 45 -2.35 -1.71 -3.34
C ILE A 45 -2.01 -3.20 -3.22
N ASP A 46 -2.95 -4.08 -3.54
CA ASP A 46 -2.84 -5.53 -3.32
C ASP A 46 -1.77 -6.20 -4.18
N LYS A 47 -1.72 -5.87 -5.47
CA LYS A 47 -0.88 -6.59 -6.44
C LYS A 47 0.50 -5.98 -6.61
N SER A 48 0.60 -4.66 -6.56
CA SER A 48 1.82 -3.94 -6.98
C SER A 48 2.55 -3.34 -5.79
N LEU A 49 1.88 -2.48 -5.03
CA LEU A 49 2.53 -1.62 -4.05
C LEU A 49 2.98 -2.39 -2.81
N LEU A 50 2.12 -3.23 -2.23
CA LEU A 50 2.46 -4.03 -1.05
C LEU A 50 3.66 -4.95 -1.32
N LYS A 51 3.62 -5.70 -2.43
CA LYS A 51 4.72 -6.62 -2.79
C LYS A 51 6.04 -5.88 -3.00
N THR A 52 5.98 -4.71 -3.62
CA THR A 52 7.17 -3.87 -3.86
C THR A 52 7.72 -3.32 -2.53
N LEU A 53 6.85 -2.90 -1.62
CA LEU A 53 7.21 -2.42 -0.30
C LEU A 53 7.89 -3.53 0.53
N GLU A 54 7.28 -4.72 0.59
CA GLU A 54 7.85 -5.90 1.28
C GLU A 54 9.24 -6.25 0.77
N THR A 55 9.41 -6.28 -0.55
CA THR A 55 10.69 -6.60 -1.19
C THR A 55 11.77 -5.60 -0.78
N LYS A 56 11.45 -4.30 -0.74
CA LYS A 56 12.42 -3.25 -0.37
C LYS A 56 12.75 -3.26 1.12
N ILE A 57 11.76 -3.47 1.99
CA ILE A 57 11.96 -3.62 3.44
C ILE A 57 12.88 -4.81 3.71
N HIS A 58 12.59 -5.97 3.11
CA HIS A 58 13.40 -7.17 3.26
C HIS A 58 14.84 -6.96 2.77
N ALA A 59 15.03 -6.27 1.64
CA ALA A 59 16.35 -5.93 1.10
C ALA A 59 17.16 -4.97 1.99
N LEU A 60 16.50 -4.24 2.89
CA LEU A 60 17.14 -3.35 3.87
C LEU A 60 17.38 -4.05 5.22
N SER A 61 16.81 -5.26 5.41
CA SER A 61 16.84 -6.03 6.66
C SER A 61 16.43 -5.19 7.86
N THR A 62 15.37 -4.39 7.69
CA THR A 62 14.78 -3.54 8.73
C THR A 62 13.54 -4.19 9.32
N ASP A 63 13.31 -4.00 10.61
CA ASP A 63 12.08 -4.41 11.34
C ASP A 63 10.88 -3.48 11.03
N ASP A 64 10.72 -3.12 9.76
CA ASP A 64 9.63 -2.25 9.31
C ASP A 64 8.39 -3.07 9.02
N ASP A 65 7.38 -2.94 9.88
CA ASP A 65 6.13 -3.70 9.80
C ASP A 65 5.06 -3.05 8.91
N SER A 66 5.34 -1.92 8.24
CA SER A 66 4.32 -1.16 7.51
C SER A 66 3.61 -1.98 6.44
N ALA A 67 4.30 -2.89 5.74
CA ALA A 67 3.67 -3.75 4.74
C ALA A 67 2.62 -4.70 5.36
N ARG A 68 2.89 -5.22 6.57
CA ARG A 68 1.95 -6.08 7.30
C ARG A 68 0.74 -5.26 7.77
N GLU A 69 0.97 -4.05 8.28
CA GLU A 69 -0.09 -3.14 8.71
C GLU A 69 -1.01 -2.75 7.54
N TYR A 70 -0.44 -2.39 6.39
CA TYR A 70 -1.21 -2.06 5.19
C TYR A 70 -1.97 -3.24 4.62
N ARG A 71 -1.41 -4.46 4.67
CA ARG A 71 -2.15 -5.68 4.29
C ARG A 71 -3.37 -5.87 5.19
N LYS A 72 -3.22 -5.73 6.51
CA LYS A 72 -4.34 -5.85 7.45
C LYS A 72 -5.41 -4.80 7.19
N ARG A 73 -5.01 -3.53 7.01
CA ARG A 73 -5.94 -2.43 6.68
C ARG A 73 -6.69 -2.69 5.36
N LEU A 74 -6.00 -3.20 4.35
CA LEU A 74 -6.61 -3.54 3.06
C LEU A 74 -7.62 -4.70 3.19
N GLU A 75 -7.32 -5.72 3.99
CA GLU A 75 -8.25 -6.83 4.26
C GLU A 75 -9.51 -6.38 4.99
N GLU A 76 -9.37 -5.51 6.00
CA GLU A 76 -10.51 -4.92 6.70
C GLU A 76 -11.39 -4.11 5.74
N LEU A 77 -10.77 -3.35 4.84
CA LEU A 77 -11.47 -2.60 3.81
C LEU A 77 -12.19 -3.55 2.84
N LYS A 78 -11.52 -4.57 2.31
CA LYS A 78 -12.12 -5.56 1.40
C LYS A 78 -13.33 -6.25 2.03
N ARG A 79 -13.27 -6.59 3.33
CA ARG A 79 -14.40 -7.16 4.08
C ARG A 79 -15.56 -6.18 4.20
N ARG A 80 -15.28 -4.91 4.55
CA ARG A 80 -16.30 -3.86 4.66
C ARG A 80 -17.04 -3.64 3.32
N GLU A 81 -16.33 -3.73 2.20
CA GLU A 81 -16.88 -3.56 0.86
C GLU A 81 -17.49 -4.86 0.27
N GLY A 82 -17.47 -5.98 1.00
CA GLY A 82 -18.01 -7.27 0.54
C GLY A 82 -17.26 -7.88 -0.65
N ILE A 83 -15.98 -7.55 -0.81
CA ILE A 83 -15.11 -8.08 -1.88
C ILE A 83 -14.60 -9.49 -1.53
N ILE A 84 -14.44 -9.78 -0.23
CA ILE A 84 -14.06 -11.07 0.34
C ILE A 84 -14.94 -11.42 1.54
#